data_AF-A0A523YMD4-F1
#
_entry.id   AF-A0A523YMD4-F1
#
_cell.length_a   1.000
_cell.length_b   1.000
_cell.length_c   1.000
_cell.angle_alpha   90.00
_cell.angle_beta   90.00
_cell.angle_gamma   90.00
#
_symmetry.space_group_name_H-M   'P 1'
#
loop_
_entity.id
_entity.type
_entity.pdbx_description
1 polymer ?
#
loop_
_entity_poly.entity_id
_entity_poly.type
_entity_poly.pdbx_seq_one_letter_code
_entity_poly.pdbx_strand_id
1 'polypeptide(L)'
;MEGGIYAKGKKDKPISFISNSPSPAAGDYPFAVKSTKKTKIGSFFEFCRFQHSVNALIIEYRKPDITYSIISDNSQSGIMCGNDSSPKIEYNTLTRNRGTGAIFCKAMSAPRIHYNNFLDNPFAIQSFSSIQIDARNNWWGDNPPNESLFIGKVTYRPWLEARASKAYVEGE
;
A
#
# COMPACT_ATOMS: atom_id res chain seq x y z
N MET A 1 -7.01 -8.68 -13.77
CA MET A 1 -6.23 -9.40 -14.80
C MET A 1 -6.09 -10.88 -14.43
N GLU A 2 -5.92 -11.75 -15.43
CA GLU A 2 -5.62 -13.19 -15.26
C GLU A 2 -4.12 -13.53 -15.30
N GLY A 3 -3.30 -12.59 -15.79
CA GLY A 3 -1.84 -12.68 -15.82
C GLY A 3 -1.14 -12.14 -14.57
N GLY A 4 0.19 -12.10 -14.62
CA GLY A 4 1.04 -11.46 -13.63
C GLY A 4 1.71 -10.20 -14.17
N ILE A 5 2.02 -9.24 -13.29
CA ILE A 5 2.84 -8.07 -13.62
C ILE A 5 4.20 -8.24 -12.96
N TYR A 6 5.28 -8.06 -13.73
CA TYR A 6 6.63 -7.91 -13.18
C TYR A 6 7.11 -6.49 -13.50
N ALA A 7 7.00 -5.59 -12.52
CA ALA A 7 7.40 -4.19 -12.62
C ALA A 7 8.55 -3.92 -11.64
N LYS A 8 9.76 -3.77 -12.19
CA LYS A 8 10.97 -3.52 -11.42
C LYS A 8 11.66 -2.27 -11.95
N GLY A 9 11.41 -1.13 -11.30
CA GLY A 9 12.12 0.12 -11.54
C GLY A 9 13.47 0.15 -10.84
N LYS A 10 14.03 1.35 -10.72
CA LYS A 10 15.22 1.65 -9.90
C LYS A 10 14.90 2.82 -8.97
N LYS A 11 15.70 2.98 -7.90
CA LYS A 11 15.54 4.09 -6.95
C LYS A 11 15.48 5.46 -7.65
N ASP A 12 16.42 5.68 -8.57
CA ASP A 12 16.58 6.90 -9.37
C ASP A 12 15.65 6.96 -10.60
N LYS A 13 15.06 5.83 -10.99
CA LYS A 13 14.20 5.71 -12.18
C LYS A 13 13.03 4.75 -11.91
N PRO A 14 12.05 5.18 -11.10
CA PRO A 14 10.92 4.32 -10.78
C PRO A 14 9.97 4.16 -11.97
N ILE A 15 9.23 3.05 -12.00
CA ILE A 15 8.12 2.86 -12.96
C ILE A 15 6.91 3.65 -12.46
N SER A 16 6.29 4.44 -13.33
CA SER A 16 5.19 5.33 -12.94
C SER A 16 3.83 4.80 -13.40
N PHE A 17 2.93 4.63 -12.44
CA PHE A 17 1.50 4.44 -12.65
C PHE A 17 0.81 5.68 -12.09
N ILE A 18 0.65 6.69 -12.94
CA ILE A 18 0.14 8.01 -12.58
C ILE A 18 -0.82 8.53 -13.65
N SER A 19 -1.63 9.52 -13.30
CA SER A 19 -2.41 10.30 -14.28
C SER A 19 -1.49 11.05 -15.24
N ASN A 20 -1.88 11.08 -16.53
CA ASN A 20 -1.25 11.90 -17.57
C ASN A 20 -1.98 13.24 -17.78
N SER A 21 -2.83 13.65 -16.83
CA SER A 21 -3.45 14.97 -16.82
C SER A 21 -2.39 16.07 -16.73
N PRO A 22 -2.56 17.23 -17.40
CA PRO A 22 -1.69 18.40 -17.20
C PRO A 22 -1.69 18.95 -15.76
N SER A 23 -2.74 18.65 -14.99
CA SER A 23 -2.84 18.94 -13.57
C SER A 23 -3.33 17.67 -12.85
N PRO A 24 -2.44 16.70 -12.58
CA PRO A 24 -2.82 15.44 -11.96
C PRO A 24 -3.50 15.64 -10.60
N ALA A 25 -4.63 14.96 -10.39
CA ALA A 25 -5.38 15.03 -9.15
C ALA A 25 -5.75 13.63 -8.63
N ALA A 26 -5.90 13.53 -7.30
CA ALA A 26 -6.34 12.30 -6.67
C ALA A 26 -7.72 11.87 -7.19
N GLY A 27 -7.81 10.69 -7.80
CA GLY A 27 -9.05 10.15 -8.35
C GLY A 27 -9.21 10.31 -9.86
N ASP A 28 -8.19 10.79 -10.57
CA ASP A 28 -8.18 10.94 -12.03
C ASP A 28 -8.46 9.63 -12.79
N TYR A 29 -8.16 8.48 -12.17
CA TYR A 29 -8.44 7.16 -12.74
C TYR A 29 -8.78 6.14 -11.65
N PRO A 30 -9.56 5.08 -11.94
CA PRO A 30 -10.15 4.25 -10.88
C PRO A 30 -9.13 3.40 -10.13
N PHE A 31 -8.13 2.84 -10.82
CA PHE A 31 -7.07 2.03 -10.22
C PHE A 31 -5.87 1.89 -11.15
N ALA A 32 -4.67 1.72 -10.59
CA ALA A 32 -3.47 1.39 -11.37
C ALA A 32 -3.38 -0.11 -11.65
N VAL A 33 -3.60 -0.92 -10.61
CA VAL A 33 -3.52 -2.38 -10.70
C VAL A 33 -4.73 -2.99 -10.03
N LYS A 34 -5.42 -3.89 -10.74
CA LYS A 34 -6.55 -4.65 -10.19
C LYS A 34 -6.44 -6.14 -10.51
N SER A 35 -6.41 -6.93 -9.45
CA SER A 35 -6.45 -8.39 -9.49
C SER A 35 -7.68 -8.91 -8.75
N THR A 36 -8.48 -9.74 -9.42
CA THR A 36 -9.81 -10.17 -8.97
C THR A 36 -10.05 -11.67 -9.10
N LYS A 37 -9.06 -12.42 -9.58
CA LYS A 37 -9.18 -13.86 -9.85
C LYS A 37 -7.99 -14.60 -9.25
N LYS A 38 -8.23 -15.83 -8.79
CA LYS A 38 -7.19 -16.78 -8.40
C LYS A 38 -6.34 -17.12 -9.64
N THR A 39 -5.02 -17.13 -9.49
CA THR A 39 -4.06 -17.59 -10.51
C THR A 39 -2.72 -17.91 -9.85
N LYS A 40 -1.94 -18.80 -10.46
CA LYS A 40 -0.60 -19.21 -9.97
C LYS A 40 0.52 -18.26 -10.38
N ILE A 41 0.31 -17.40 -11.37
CA ILE A 41 1.34 -16.49 -11.89
C ILE A 41 1.63 -15.41 -10.85
N GLY A 42 2.87 -15.15 -10.45
CA GLY A 42 3.18 -14.11 -9.45
C GLY A 42 2.95 -12.68 -9.96
N SER A 43 2.98 -11.68 -9.06
CA SER A 43 3.15 -10.29 -9.46
C SER A 43 4.14 -9.61 -8.51
N PHE A 44 4.92 -8.68 -9.04
CA PHE A 44 6.06 -8.09 -8.37
C PHE A 44 6.16 -6.61 -8.75
N PHE A 45 6.25 -5.76 -7.74
CA PHE A 45 6.35 -4.30 -7.87
C PHE A 45 7.49 -3.81 -6.98
N GLU A 46 8.54 -3.30 -7.59
CA GLU A 46 9.72 -2.74 -6.92
C GLU A 46 10.07 -1.41 -7.57
N PHE A 47 10.35 -0.37 -6.77
CA PHE A 47 10.60 0.98 -7.27
C PHE A 47 9.53 1.47 -8.25
N CYS A 48 8.27 1.44 -7.78
CA CYS A 48 7.12 1.92 -8.51
C CYS A 48 6.50 3.16 -7.85
N ARG A 49 5.82 3.99 -8.64
CA ARG A 49 4.98 5.11 -8.19
C ARG A 49 3.53 4.80 -8.50
N PHE A 50 2.66 4.85 -7.51
CA PHE A 50 1.22 4.68 -7.66
C PHE A 50 0.49 5.91 -7.13
N GLN A 51 0.05 6.80 -8.02
CA GLN A 51 -0.48 8.11 -7.63
C GLN A 51 -1.68 8.55 -8.46
N HIS A 52 -2.50 9.44 -7.91
CA HIS A 52 -3.63 10.09 -8.60
C HIS A 52 -4.82 9.17 -8.91
N SER A 53 -4.85 7.94 -8.39
CA SER A 53 -5.97 7.03 -8.60
C SER A 53 -7.05 7.16 -7.53
N VAL A 54 -8.21 6.51 -7.73
CA VAL A 54 -9.17 6.28 -6.66
C VAL A 54 -8.59 5.25 -5.67
N ASN A 55 -8.35 4.02 -6.12
CA ASN A 55 -7.61 3.01 -5.34
C ASN A 55 -6.38 2.54 -6.12
N ALA A 56 -5.17 2.74 -5.60
CA ALA A 56 -3.95 2.50 -6.38
C ALA A 56 -3.78 1.02 -6.74
N LEU A 57 -3.73 0.15 -5.73
CA LEU A 57 -3.64 -1.29 -5.93
C LEU A 57 -4.85 -2.00 -5.31
N ILE A 58 -5.62 -2.73 -6.13
CA ILE A 58 -6.70 -3.62 -5.68
C ILE A 58 -6.23 -5.06 -5.82
N ILE A 59 -5.98 -5.71 -4.68
CA ILE A 59 -5.44 -7.06 -4.59
C ILE A 59 -6.48 -8.00 -3.98
N GLU A 60 -7.11 -8.83 -4.81
CA GLU A 60 -8.00 -9.90 -4.35
C GLU A 60 -7.46 -11.26 -4.78
N TYR A 61 -7.45 -12.24 -3.86
CA TYR A 61 -6.98 -13.63 -4.04
C TYR A 61 -5.49 -13.82 -4.33
N ARG A 62 -4.68 -12.77 -4.17
CA ARG A 62 -3.34 -12.69 -4.73
C ARG A 62 -2.31 -12.28 -3.67
N LYS A 63 -1.05 -12.61 -3.93
CA LYS A 63 0.09 -12.39 -3.03
C LYS A 63 1.28 -11.72 -3.74
N PRO A 64 1.10 -10.53 -4.32
CA PRO A 64 2.21 -9.82 -4.91
C PRO A 64 3.22 -9.34 -3.87
N ASP A 65 4.46 -9.15 -4.29
CA ASP A 65 5.43 -8.37 -3.55
C ASP A 65 5.33 -6.90 -4.00
N ILE A 66 5.12 -6.00 -3.06
CA ILE A 66 5.07 -4.55 -3.25
C ILE A 66 6.15 -3.98 -2.35
N THR A 67 7.25 -3.53 -2.95
CA THR A 67 8.44 -3.11 -2.21
C THR A 67 9.08 -1.86 -2.76
N TYR A 68 9.80 -1.11 -1.92
CA TYR A 68 10.60 0.04 -2.32
C TYR A 68 9.84 1.03 -3.22
N SER A 69 8.54 1.20 -2.99
CA SER A 69 7.64 1.97 -3.83
C SER A 69 7.01 3.12 -3.05
N ILE A 70 6.51 4.12 -3.78
CA ILE A 70 5.67 5.17 -3.22
C ILE A 70 4.23 4.99 -3.67
N ILE A 71 3.31 4.99 -2.70
CA ILE A 71 1.87 4.94 -2.92
C ILE A 71 1.29 6.20 -2.31
N SER A 72 0.92 7.17 -3.15
CA SER A 72 0.54 8.48 -2.63
C SER A 72 -0.50 9.22 -3.46
N ASP A 73 -1.15 10.21 -2.84
CA ASP A 73 -2.05 11.13 -3.54
C ASP A 73 -3.20 10.40 -4.26
N ASN A 74 -3.73 9.33 -3.63
CA ASN A 74 -4.91 8.61 -4.08
C ASN A 74 -6.16 9.07 -3.32
N SER A 75 -7.33 9.10 -3.96
CA SER A 75 -8.54 9.67 -3.36
C SER A 75 -9.27 8.72 -2.39
N GLN A 76 -8.94 7.43 -2.43
CA GLN A 76 -9.34 6.40 -1.47
C GLN A 76 -8.09 5.60 -1.05
N SER A 77 -8.14 4.26 -1.05
CA SER A 77 -7.06 3.43 -0.54
C SER A 77 -5.81 3.52 -1.40
N GLY A 78 -4.64 3.59 -0.76
CA GLY A 78 -3.38 3.29 -1.44
C GLY A 78 -3.36 1.82 -1.91
N ILE A 79 -3.62 0.90 -0.97
CA ILE A 79 -3.70 -0.54 -1.24
C ILE A 79 -4.98 -1.11 -0.64
N MET A 80 -5.83 -1.72 -1.45
CA MET A 80 -6.96 -2.51 -1.00
C MET A 80 -6.63 -4.01 -1.09
N CYS A 81 -6.72 -4.72 0.03
CA CYS A 81 -6.58 -6.16 0.13
C CYS A 81 -7.95 -6.81 0.41
N GLY A 82 -8.35 -7.79 -0.41
CA GLY A 82 -9.58 -8.55 -0.22
C GLY A 82 -9.40 -10.03 -0.48
N ASN A 83 -10.38 -10.84 -0.08
CA ASN A 83 -10.59 -12.23 -0.50
C ASN A 83 -9.31 -13.10 -0.55
N ASP A 84 -8.88 -13.72 0.54
CA ASP A 84 -7.68 -14.57 0.63
C ASP A 84 -6.35 -13.94 0.13
N SER A 85 -6.30 -12.63 -0.11
CA SER A 85 -5.05 -11.96 -0.52
C SER A 85 -4.05 -11.92 0.63
N SER A 86 -2.76 -12.04 0.28
CA SER A 86 -1.65 -12.01 1.23
C SER A 86 -0.42 -11.33 0.62
N PRO A 87 -0.53 -10.07 0.15
CA PRO A 87 0.61 -9.36 -0.41
C PRO A 87 1.69 -9.14 0.66
N LYS A 88 2.94 -9.12 0.21
CA LYS A 88 4.07 -8.59 0.97
C LYS A 88 4.17 -7.09 0.70
N ILE A 89 4.07 -6.27 1.74
CA ILE A 89 4.14 -4.81 1.64
C ILE A 89 5.29 -4.36 2.54
N GLU A 90 6.47 -4.16 1.95
CA GLU A 90 7.70 -3.87 2.71
C GLU A 90 8.52 -2.73 2.12
N TYR A 91 9.11 -1.87 2.96
CA TYR A 91 9.99 -0.77 2.51
C TYR A 91 9.30 0.23 1.56
N ASN A 92 8.01 0.45 1.71
CA ASN A 92 7.28 1.46 0.93
C ASN A 92 7.06 2.73 1.75
N THR A 93 6.81 3.84 1.06
CA THR A 93 6.20 5.03 1.66
C THR A 93 4.76 5.15 1.18
N LEU A 94 3.82 5.14 2.12
CA LEU A 94 2.40 5.33 1.86
C LEU A 94 1.98 6.67 2.45
N THR A 95 1.66 7.65 1.60
CA THR A 95 1.41 9.01 2.08
C THR A 95 0.29 9.74 1.33
N ARG A 96 -0.49 10.57 2.02
CA ARG A 96 -1.57 11.37 1.41
C ARG A 96 -2.61 10.55 0.62
N ASN A 97 -2.82 9.29 1.00
CA ASN A 97 -3.95 8.49 0.52
C ASN A 97 -5.17 8.83 1.37
N ARG A 98 -6.28 9.21 0.75
CA ARG A 98 -7.46 9.77 1.42
C ARG A 98 -8.53 8.70 1.65
N GLY A 99 -9.73 9.10 2.05
CA GLY A 99 -10.86 8.18 2.23
C GLY A 99 -10.54 7.05 3.21
N THR A 100 -10.42 5.83 2.69
CA THR A 100 -10.08 4.65 3.48
C THR A 100 -8.61 4.58 3.96
N GLY A 101 -7.74 5.49 3.50
CA GLY A 101 -6.38 5.68 4.01
C GLY A 101 -5.31 4.90 3.23
N ALA A 102 -4.20 4.55 3.89
CA ALA A 102 -3.09 3.89 3.20
C ALA A 102 -3.41 2.45 2.80
N ILE A 103 -3.90 1.62 3.73
CA ILE A 103 -4.24 0.21 3.47
C ILE A 103 -5.65 -0.11 4.00
N PHE A 104 -6.48 -0.68 3.13
CA PHE A 104 -7.82 -1.17 3.46
C PHE A 104 -7.90 -2.68 3.26
N CYS A 105 -8.29 -3.42 4.31
CA CYS A 105 -8.38 -4.88 4.30
C CYS A 105 -9.82 -5.34 4.52
N LYS A 106 -10.28 -6.34 3.77
CA LYS A 106 -11.63 -6.93 3.90
C LYS A 106 -11.62 -8.45 3.71
N ALA A 107 -12.74 -9.10 4.04
CA ALA A 107 -12.96 -10.54 3.88
C ALA A 107 -11.91 -11.39 4.62
N MET A 108 -11.18 -12.27 3.94
CA MET A 108 -10.13 -13.11 4.54
C MET A 108 -8.71 -12.68 4.10
N SER A 109 -8.48 -11.37 3.96
CA SER A 109 -7.16 -10.85 3.58
C SER A 109 -6.18 -10.86 4.76
N ALA A 110 -4.92 -11.23 4.48
CA ALA A 110 -3.83 -11.33 5.43
C ALA A 110 -2.51 -10.79 4.84
N PRO A 111 -2.45 -9.49 4.47
CA PRO A 111 -1.20 -8.86 4.07
C PRO A 111 -0.15 -8.90 5.19
N ARG A 112 1.13 -8.99 4.81
CA ARG A 112 2.26 -8.75 5.72
C ARG A 112 2.81 -7.35 5.44
N ILE A 113 2.74 -6.48 6.44
CA ILE A 113 3.00 -5.05 6.29
C ILE A 113 4.13 -4.66 7.25
N HIS A 114 5.39 -4.64 6.81
CA HIS A 114 6.54 -4.36 7.71
C HIS A 114 7.51 -3.37 7.09
N TYR A 115 8.20 -2.57 7.90
CA TYR A 115 9.25 -1.63 7.48
C TYR A 115 8.81 -0.56 6.47
N ASN A 116 7.55 -0.13 6.52
CA ASN A 116 7.02 0.96 5.70
C ASN A 116 6.96 2.27 6.49
N ASN A 117 6.90 3.38 5.76
CA ASN A 117 6.59 4.71 6.29
C ASN A 117 5.14 5.08 5.95
N PHE A 118 4.32 5.36 6.97
CA PHE A 118 2.96 5.87 6.82
C PHE A 118 2.91 7.33 7.27
N LEU A 119 2.54 8.24 6.37
CA LEU A 119 2.59 9.69 6.61
C LEU A 119 1.36 10.38 6.05
N ASP A 120 0.71 11.28 6.79
CA ASP A 120 -0.36 12.14 6.27
C ASP A 120 -1.53 11.39 5.60
N ASN A 121 -1.88 10.20 6.11
CA ASN A 121 -3.10 9.49 5.76
C ASN A 121 -4.10 9.66 6.91
N PRO A 122 -5.42 9.77 6.65
CA PRO A 122 -6.42 9.80 7.72
C PRO A 122 -6.43 8.51 8.55
N PHE A 123 -6.09 7.39 7.90
CA PHE A 123 -5.89 6.08 8.52
C PHE A 123 -4.66 5.41 7.90
N ALA A 124 -3.85 4.74 8.73
CA ALA A 124 -2.77 3.90 8.24
C ALA A 124 -3.32 2.55 7.77
N ILE A 125 -4.12 1.88 8.60
CA ILE A 125 -4.75 0.59 8.27
C ILE A 125 -6.18 0.56 8.77
N GLN A 126 -7.11 0.29 7.87
CA GLN A 126 -8.46 -0.14 8.22
C GLN A 126 -8.64 -1.61 7.88
N SER A 127 -8.97 -2.43 8.87
CA SER A 127 -9.20 -3.87 8.69
C SER A 127 -10.61 -4.28 9.06
N PHE A 128 -11.37 -4.65 8.03
CA PHE A 128 -12.59 -5.43 8.11
C PHE A 128 -12.33 -6.88 7.66
N SER A 129 -11.08 -7.34 7.77
CA SER A 129 -10.73 -8.74 7.58
C SER A 129 -11.16 -9.55 8.80
N SER A 130 -11.57 -10.80 8.57
CA SER A 130 -11.79 -11.77 9.66
C SER A 130 -10.46 -12.24 10.28
N ILE A 131 -9.33 -12.00 9.59
CA ILE A 131 -7.98 -12.36 10.02
C ILE A 131 -7.30 -11.16 10.73
N GLN A 132 -6.52 -11.45 11.78
CA GLN A 132 -5.66 -10.48 12.43
C GLN A 132 -4.55 -10.01 11.48
N ILE A 133 -4.43 -8.71 11.25
CA ILE A 133 -3.41 -8.13 10.38
C ILE A 133 -2.10 -7.96 11.15
N ASP A 134 -1.01 -8.56 10.69
CA ASP A 134 0.34 -8.30 11.20
C ASP A 134 0.96 -7.10 10.48
N ALA A 135 1.02 -5.99 11.21
CA ALA A 135 1.55 -4.72 10.74
C ALA A 135 2.66 -4.18 11.65
N ARG A 136 3.44 -5.05 12.28
CA ARG A 136 4.53 -4.63 13.19
C ARG A 136 5.68 -3.97 12.43
N ASN A 137 6.57 -3.30 13.14
CA ASN A 137 7.81 -2.74 12.59
C ASN A 137 7.60 -1.75 11.44
N ASN A 138 6.55 -0.92 11.48
CA ASN A 138 6.40 0.23 10.59
C ASN A 138 6.62 1.54 11.35
N TRP A 139 6.94 2.60 10.60
CA TRP A 139 6.86 3.98 11.08
C TRP A 139 5.48 4.54 10.75
N TRP A 140 4.78 5.05 11.77
CA TRP A 140 3.39 5.48 11.65
C TRP A 140 3.21 7.00 11.59
N GLY A 141 4.30 7.75 11.49
CA GLY A 141 4.30 9.20 11.49
C GLY A 141 4.73 9.83 12.81
N ASP A 142 4.56 9.11 13.93
CA ASP A 142 4.92 9.59 15.27
C ASP A 142 5.38 8.43 16.19
N ASN A 143 6.03 8.77 17.29
CA ASN A 143 6.45 7.85 18.35
C ASN A 143 6.01 8.37 19.74
N PRO A 144 4.99 7.77 20.37
CA PRO A 144 4.21 6.62 19.92
C PRO A 144 3.24 6.94 18.77
N PRO A 145 2.77 5.94 18.01
CA PRO A 145 1.77 6.16 16.97
C PRO A 145 0.44 6.61 17.56
N ASN A 146 -0.27 7.50 16.87
CA ASN A 146 -1.66 7.79 17.18
C ASN A 146 -2.53 6.55 16.90
N GLU A 147 -3.21 6.04 17.92
CA GLU A 147 -4.02 4.82 17.82
C GLU A 147 -5.22 4.98 16.87
N SER A 148 -5.69 6.20 16.62
CA SER A 148 -6.78 6.47 15.67
C SER A 148 -6.42 6.13 14.21
N LEU A 149 -5.14 5.92 13.91
CA LEU A 149 -4.68 5.48 12.59
C LEU A 149 -5.10 4.04 12.25
N PHE A 150 -5.55 3.27 13.24
CA PHE A 150 -5.90 1.86 13.09
C PHE A 150 -7.37 1.62 13.38
N ILE A 151 -8.05 0.96 12.45
CA ILE A 151 -9.42 0.46 12.65
C ILE A 151 -9.42 -1.06 12.51
N GLY A 152 -10.05 -1.74 13.47
CA GLY A 152 -10.24 -3.18 13.45
C GLY A 152 -9.03 -3.99 13.94
N LYS A 153 -8.94 -5.24 13.49
CA LYS A 153 -7.98 -6.25 13.98
C LYS A 153 -6.57 -6.04 13.41
N VAL A 154 -5.81 -5.11 13.99
CA VAL A 154 -4.45 -4.76 13.54
C VAL A 154 -3.45 -4.88 14.68
N THR A 155 -2.41 -5.70 14.51
CA THR A 155 -1.25 -5.77 15.40
C THR A 155 -0.16 -4.84 14.89
N TYR A 156 -0.01 -3.66 15.51
CA TYR A 156 0.97 -2.63 15.10
C TYR A 156 2.16 -2.45 16.07
N ARG A 157 2.19 -3.24 17.17
CA ARG A 157 3.27 -3.22 18.17
C ARG A 157 4.19 -4.46 18.03
N PRO A 158 5.53 -4.31 18.05
CA PRO A 158 6.27 -3.05 18.15
C PRO A 158 6.16 -2.20 16.87
N TRP A 159 6.33 -0.89 16.99
CA TRP A 159 6.50 0.05 15.88
C TRP A 159 7.96 0.50 15.80
N LEU A 160 8.35 1.12 14.68
CA LEU A 160 9.67 1.76 14.57
C LEU A 160 9.66 3.11 15.29
N GLU A 161 10.74 3.45 15.99
CA GLU A 161 10.86 4.73 16.70
C GLU A 161 11.28 5.91 15.79
N ALA A 162 11.65 5.62 14.55
CA ALA A 162 11.96 6.58 13.50
C ALA A 162 11.54 6.00 12.13
N ARG A 163 11.61 6.83 11.08
CA ARG A 163 11.35 6.41 9.70
C ARG A 163 12.17 5.16 9.32
N ALA A 164 11.54 4.23 8.61
CA ALA A 164 12.23 3.09 8.01
C ALA A 164 13.22 3.61 6.95
N SER A 165 14.52 3.54 7.26
CA SER A 165 15.59 4.11 6.43
C SER A 165 15.74 3.50 5.04
N LYS A 166 15.24 2.27 4.86
CA LYS A 166 15.23 1.57 3.57
C LYS A 166 13.97 1.81 2.77
N ALA A 167 12.94 2.41 3.36
CA ALA A 167 11.71 2.66 2.63
C ALA A 167 11.95 3.72 1.56
N TYR A 168 11.33 3.55 0.40
CA TYR A 168 11.51 4.45 -0.73
C TYR A 168 10.94 5.84 -0.42
N VAL A 169 11.73 6.88 -0.62
CA VAL A 169 11.34 8.29 -0.50
C VAL A 169 11.60 8.95 -1.85
N GLU A 170 10.64 9.72 -2.35
CA GLU A 170 10.81 10.45 -3.60
C GLU A 170 11.79 11.60 -3.41
N GLY A 171 12.82 11.68 -4.26
CA GLY A 171 13.83 12.75 -4.22
C GLY A 171 15.10 12.45 -3.39
N GLU A 172 15.23 11.25 -2.81
CA GLU A 172 16.44 10.78 -2.08
C GLU A 172 17.20 9.66 -2.80
#